data_AF-A0A9X8ZY92-F1
#
_entry.id   AF-A0A9X8ZY92-F1
#
_cell.length_a   1.000
_cell.length_b   1.000
_cell.length_c   1.000
_cell.angle_alpha   90.00
_cell.angle_beta   90.00
_cell.angle_gamma   90.00
#
_symmetry.space_group_name_H-M   'P 1'
#
loop_
_entity.id
_entity.type
_entity.pdbx_description
1 polymer ?
#
loop_
_entity_poly.entity_id
_entity_poly.type
_entity_poly.pdbx_seq_one_letter_code
_entity_poly.pdbx_strand_id
1 'polypeptide(L)' 'QVQLVNSFLSFLGTTKQPTNLKFLNELIKAHQEKIKWETLTKIIDWEKGNETGNYFPSIETYINRITTK' A
#
# COMPACT_ATOMS: atom_id res chain seq x y z
N GLN A 1 3.11 12.70 -5.65
CA GLN A 1 3.87 11.64 -4.94
C GLN A 1 4.14 11.94 -3.46
N VAL A 2 4.70 13.11 -3.08
CA VAL A 2 4.97 13.45 -1.66
C VAL A 2 3.71 13.45 -0.78
N GLN A 3 2.60 14.02 -1.26
CA GLN A 3 1.32 14.01 -0.53
C GLN A 3 0.77 12.59 -0.29
N LEU A 4 0.89 11.70 -1.29
CA LEU A 4 0.47 10.30 -1.20
C LEU A 4 1.28 9.56 -0.13
N VAL A 5 2.61 9.75 -0.13
CA VAL A 5 3.50 9.18 0.88
C VAL A 5 3.12 9.67 2.28
N ASN A 6 2.93 10.98 2.46
CA ASN A 6 2.57 11.53 3.77
C ASN A 6 1.21 11.02 4.26
N SER A 7 0.22 10.91 3.36
CA SER A 7 -1.10 10.36 3.69
C SER A 7 -1.00 8.89 4.09
N PHE A 8 -0.19 8.10 3.38
CA PHE A 8 0.02 6.70 3.70
C PHE A 8 0.75 6.50 5.02
N LEU A 9 1.80 7.28 5.29
CA LEU A 9 2.51 7.24 6.58
C LEU A 9 1.58 7.64 7.74
N SER A 10 0.76 8.68 7.54
CA SER A 10 -0.27 9.08 8.51
C SER A 10 -1.27 7.96 8.76
N PHE A 11 -1.76 7.30 7.71
CA PHE A 11 -2.63 6.12 7.84
C PHE A 11 -1.95 5.00 8.63
N LEU A 12 -0.68 4.71 8.38
CA LEU A 12 0.11 3.73 9.12
C LEU A 12 0.41 4.14 10.57
N GLY A 13 0.13 5.39 10.97
CA GLY A 13 0.45 5.90 12.30
C GLY A 13 1.94 6.12 12.52
N THR A 14 2.68 6.39 11.43
CA THR A 14 4.13 6.62 11.45
C THR A 14 4.46 7.98 10.81
N THR A 15 5.67 8.46 11.04
CA THR A 15 6.18 9.71 10.46
C THR A 15 7.41 9.42 9.61
N LYS A 16 7.70 10.32 8.67
CA LYS A 16 8.86 10.16 7.78
C LYS A 16 10.16 10.28 8.59
N GLN A 17 11.03 9.29 8.46
CA GLN A 17 12.37 9.27 9.07
C GLN A 17 13.46 9.15 7.98
N PRO A 18 14.74 9.39 8.31
CA PRO A 18 15.85 9.08 7.41
C PRO A 18 15.86 7.61 6.99
N THR A 19 16.25 7.33 5.75
CA THR A 19 16.30 5.95 5.23
C THR A 19 17.36 5.15 5.97
N ASN A 20 16.91 4.20 6.79
CA ASN A 20 17.77 3.26 7.50
C ASN A 20 17.01 1.95 7.79
N LEU A 21 17.74 0.92 8.20
CA LEU A 21 17.16 -0.42 8.44
C LEU A 21 16.13 -0.41 9.57
N LYS A 22 16.35 0.38 10.63
CA LYS A 22 15.41 0.51 11.74
C LYS A 22 14.06 1.03 11.25
N PHE A 23 14.07 2.10 10.46
CA PHE A 23 12.86 2.69 9.89
C PHE A 23 12.15 1.73 8.93
N LEU A 24 12.90 0.98 8.11
CA LEU A 24 12.31 -0.06 7.25
C LEU A 24 11.56 -1.11 8.06
N ASN A 25 12.14 -1.60 9.16
CA ASN A 25 11.51 -2.59 10.02
C ASN A 25 10.24 -2.05 10.70
N GLU A 26 10.28 -0.81 11.17
CA GLU A 26 9.11 -0.12 11.74
C GLU A 26 7.98 0.05 10.71
N LEU A 27 8.32 0.44 9.48
CA LEU A 27 7.38 0.57 8.38
C LEU A 27 6.71 -0.76 8.02
N ILE A 28 7.49 -1.83 7.87
CA ILE A 28 6.98 -3.17 7.56
C ILE A 28 6.03 -3.64 8.66
N LYS A 29 6.42 -3.48 9.93
CA LYS A 29 5.59 -3.86 11.06
C LYS A 29 4.27 -3.08 11.08
N ALA A 30 4.31 -1.75 10.98
CA ALA A 30 3.12 -0.91 10.96
C ALA A 30 2.18 -1.26 9.79
N HIS A 31 2.75 -1.55 8.61
CA HIS A 31 2.00 -2.04 7.46
C HIS A 31 1.28 -3.35 7.76
N GLN A 32 2.00 -4.36 8.25
CA GLN A 32 1.45 -5.69 8.54
C GLN A 32 0.36 -5.65 9.64
N GLU A 33 0.50 -4.77 10.63
CA GLU A 33 -0.48 -4.62 11.71
C GLU A 33 -1.76 -3.90 11.27
N LYS A 34 -1.66 -2.90 10.38
CA LYS A 34 -2.82 -2.12 9.95
C LYS A 34 -3.53 -2.67 8.70
N ILE A 35 -2.79 -3.22 7.75
CA ILE A 35 -3.34 -3.61 6.45
C ILE A 35 -3.73 -5.07 6.51
N LYS A 36 -5.04 -5.31 6.42
CA LYS A 36 -5.61 -6.67 6.40
C LYS A 36 -5.08 -7.44 5.20
N TRP A 37 -4.68 -8.68 5.44
CA TRP A 37 -4.41 -9.62 4.37
C TRP A 37 -5.72 -10.04 3.70
N GLU A 38 -5.82 -9.84 2.40
CA GLU A 38 -7.01 -10.17 1.62
C GLU A 38 -6.67 -10.58 0.17
N THR A 39 -7.66 -11.19 -0.51
CA THR A 39 -7.51 -11.81 -1.83
C THR A 39 -8.43 -11.19 -2.90
N LEU A 40 -9.48 -10.46 -2.52
CA LEU A 40 -10.47 -9.91 -3.45
C LEU A 40 -9.87 -8.90 -4.42
N THR A 41 -9.06 -7.96 -3.91
CA THR A 41 -8.42 -6.97 -4.79
C THR A 41 -7.41 -7.60 -5.74
N LYS A 42 -6.74 -8.68 -5.30
CA LYS A 42 -5.81 -9.45 -6.14
C LYS A 42 -6.52 -10.17 -7.28
N ILE A 43 -7.72 -10.70 -7.02
CA ILE A 43 -8.56 -11.32 -8.07
C ILE A 43 -8.97 -10.27 -9.11
N ILE A 44 -9.44 -9.10 -8.66
CA ILE A 44 -9.83 -8.00 -9.57
C ILE A 44 -8.66 -7.55 -10.44
N ASP A 45 -7.46 -7.41 -9.85
CA ASP A 45 -6.28 -7.00 -10.60
C ASP A 45 -5.79 -8.08 -11.56
N TRP A 46 -5.98 -9.36 -11.22
CA TRP A 46 -5.72 -10.47 -12.12
C TRP A 46 -6.67 -10.50 -13.32
N GLU A 47 -7.98 -10.36 -13.09
CA GLU A 47 -8.99 -10.34 -14.17
C GLU A 47 -8.70 -9.23 -15.18
N LYS A 48 -8.44 -8.00 -14.69
CA LYS A 48 -8.03 -6.88 -15.54
C LYS A 48 -6.71 -7.13 -16.26
N GLY A 49 -5.73 -7.71 -15.58
CA GLY A 49 -4.44 -8.03 -16.18
C GLY A 49 -4.54 -9.10 -17.26
N ASN A 50 -5.44 -10.06 -17.10
CA ASN A 50 -5.68 -11.09 -18.12
C ASN A 50 -6.28 -10.50 -19.41
N GLU A 51 -7.08 -9.43 -19.30
CA GLU A 51 -7.66 -8.72 -20.45
C GLU A 51 -6.70 -7.72 -21.08
N THR A 52 -5.88 -7.03 -20.26
CA THR A 52 -5.11 -5.85 -20.69
C THR A 52 -3.59 -6.06 -20.75
N GLY A 53 -3.09 -7.17 -20.19
CA GLY A 53 -1.67 -7.40 -19.94
C GLY A 53 -1.11 -6.66 -18.71
N ASN A 54 -1.90 -5.82 -18.03
CA ASN A 54 -1.47 -5.06 -16.86
C ASN A 54 -2.10 -5.58 -15.55
N TYR A 55 -1.30 -6.31 -14.78
CA TYR A 55 -1.72 -6.97 -13.54
C TYR A 55 -1.59 -6.11 -12.28
N PHE A 56 -1.03 -4.90 -12.40
CA PHE A 56 -0.80 -4.04 -11.26
C PHE A 56 -1.67 -2.79 -11.36
N PRO A 57 -2.43 -2.45 -10.30
CA PRO A 57 -3.10 -1.17 -10.24
C PRO A 57 -2.06 -0.05 -10.10
N SER A 58 -2.47 1.19 -10.39
CA SER A 58 -1.63 2.34 -10.04
C SER A 58 -1.40 2.39 -8.52
N ILE A 59 -0.27 2.97 -8.08
CA ILE A 59 0.04 3.10 -6.65
C ILE A 59 -1.05 3.88 -5.89
N GLU A 60 -1.68 4.85 -6.54
CA GLU A 60 -2.80 5.62 -5.98
C GLU A 60 -4.03 4.73 -5.78
N THR A 61 -4.38 3.90 -6.77
CA THR A 61 -5.49 2.95 -6.66
C THR A 61 -5.24 1.94 -5.55
N TYR A 62 -4.02 1.40 -5.47
CA TYR A 62 -3.63 0.46 -4.41
C TYR A 62 -3.78 1.10 -3.03
N ILE A 63 -3.17 2.28 -2.81
CA ILE A 63 -3.22 2.99 -1.53
C ILE A 63 -4.66 3.31 -1.15
N ASN A 64 -5.47 3.85 -2.06
CA ASN A 64 -6.88 4.14 -1.78
C ASN A 64 -7.65 2.89 -1.33
N ARG A 65 -7.43 1.73 -1.96
CA ARG A 65 -8.11 0.48 -1.58
C ARG A 65 -7.77 -0.01 -0.17
N ILE A 66 -6.56 0.23 0.30
CA ILE A 66 -6.11 -0.23 1.62
C ILE A 66 -6.38 0.79 2.74
N THR A 67 -6.56 2.08 2.41
CA THR A 67 -6.80 3.14 3.41
C THR A 67 -8.26 3.53 3.60
N THR A 68 -9.15 3.24 2.64
CA THR A 68 -10.56 3.70 2.65
C THR A 68 -11.58 2.62 3.03
N LYS A 69 -11.12 1.47 3.55
CA LYS A 69 -11.99 0.36 3.99
C LYS A 69 -12.52 0.54 5.41
#